data_AF-A0A482W1W3-F1
#
_entry.id   AF-A0A482W1W3-F1
#
_cell.length_a   1.000
_cell.length_b   1.000
_cell.length_c   1.000
_cell.angle_alpha   90.00
_cell.angle_beta   90.00
_cell.angle_gamma   90.00
#
_symmetry.space_group_name_H-M   'P 1'
#
loop_
_entity.id
_entity.type
_entity.pdbx_description
1 polymer ?
#
loop_
_entity_poly.entity_id
_entity_poly.type
_entity_poly.pdbx_seq_one_letter_code
_entity_poly.pdbx_strand_id
1 'polypeptide(L)'
;MESDGIVPHILEKAPPLKISITYQSRNVEPGQELTPIEVKDEPAARWEANPAKYYTLVMFDPDAPSREDPKLADVKHWLVGNILGCEVSTGDVIAEYFGSGPPKGTGLHRYIFLVFEQKEKLAFDEPRSLKLSRANRLSWSVKKFVEKYGLGVAIAGNYFKAQWDPYVDERNKHVTNN
;
A
#
# COMPACT_ATOMS: atom_id res chain seq x y z
N MET A 1 12.01 9.76 1.53
CA MET A 1 11.50 8.68 2.42
C MET A 1 12.17 8.73 3.79
N GLU A 2 13.42 9.15 3.82
CA GLU A 2 14.29 9.36 4.97
C GLU A 2 13.71 10.42 5.93
N SER A 3 13.28 11.56 5.39
CA SER A 3 12.70 12.68 6.16
C SER A 3 11.45 12.29 6.96
N ASP A 4 10.67 11.33 6.47
CA ASP A 4 9.46 10.85 7.13
C ASP A 4 9.69 9.56 7.93
N GLY A 5 10.94 9.13 8.10
CA GLY A 5 11.32 7.96 8.90
C GLY A 5 10.82 6.63 8.33
N ILE A 6 10.59 6.57 7.01
CA ILE A 6 10.29 5.31 6.31
C ILE A 6 11.59 4.50 6.16
N VAL A 7 12.68 5.19 5.83
CA VAL A 7 14.04 4.64 5.85
C VAL A 7 14.74 5.25 7.07
N PRO A 8 15.41 4.48 7.94
CA PRO A 8 15.65 3.03 7.87
C PRO A 8 14.59 2.16 8.59
N HIS A 9 13.56 2.75 9.19
CA HIS A 9 12.73 2.06 10.19
C HIS A 9 11.74 1.04 9.60
N ILE A 10 11.23 1.29 8.39
CA ILE A 10 10.30 0.41 7.68
C ILE A 10 11.03 -0.31 6.54
N LEU A 11 11.85 0.44 5.81
CA LEU A 11 12.68 -0.07 4.72
C LEU A 11 14.14 0.17 5.06
N GLU A 12 14.97 -0.83 4.83
CA GLU A 12 16.43 -0.70 5.02
C GLU A 12 17.02 0.35 4.06
N LYS A 13 16.47 0.46 2.85
CA LYS A 13 16.88 1.40 1.80
C LYS A 13 15.69 1.88 1.00
N ALA A 14 15.76 3.12 0.52
CA ALA A 14 14.78 3.65 -0.43
C ALA A 14 14.86 2.89 -1.77
N PRO A 15 13.73 2.61 -2.42
CA PRO A 15 13.74 2.07 -3.78
C PRO A 15 14.44 3.02 -4.76
N PRO A 16 15.18 2.51 -5.75
CA PRO A 16 15.91 3.35 -6.70
C PRO A 16 15.01 4.11 -7.67
N LEU A 17 13.78 3.63 -7.90
CA LEU A 17 12.82 4.22 -8.82
C LEU A 17 11.57 4.74 -8.09
N LYS A 18 10.88 5.69 -8.72
CA LYS A 18 9.58 6.20 -8.25
C LYS A 18 8.45 5.46 -8.96
N ILE A 19 7.49 4.92 -8.21
CA ILE A 19 6.20 4.52 -8.78
C ILE A 19 5.31 5.77 -8.95
N SER A 20 4.76 5.94 -10.15
CA SER A 20 3.76 6.97 -10.43
C SER A 20 2.40 6.49 -9.95
N ILE A 21 1.83 7.19 -8.97
CA ILE A 21 0.48 6.98 -8.46
C ILE A 21 -0.36 8.18 -8.89
N THR A 22 -1.46 7.93 -9.58
CA THR A 22 -2.36 8.97 -10.08
C THR A 22 -3.76 8.73 -9.56
N TYR A 23 -4.25 9.64 -8.73
CA TYR A 23 -5.66 9.68 -8.34
C TYR A 23 -6.38 10.68 -9.23
N GLN A 24 -7.39 10.21 -9.97
CA GLN A 24 -8.10 10.99 -10.99
C GLN A 24 -7.13 11.58 -12.03
N SER A 25 -6.75 12.86 -11.91
CA SER A 25 -5.79 13.54 -12.79
C SER A 25 -4.59 14.12 -12.04
N ARG A 26 -4.41 13.76 -10.76
CA ARG A 26 -3.35 14.28 -9.89
C ARG A 26 -2.33 13.20 -9.61
N ASN A 27 -1.09 13.44 -10.04
CA ASN A 27 0.05 12.62 -9.64
C ASN A 27 0.45 12.92 -8.20
N VAL A 28 0.77 11.86 -7.46
CA VAL A 28 1.20 11.94 -6.06
C VAL A 28 2.70 12.13 -6.00
N GLU A 29 3.14 13.23 -5.38
CA GLU A 29 4.53 13.43 -5.03
C GLU A 29 4.88 12.82 -3.66
N PRO A 30 6.12 12.34 -3.46
CA PRO A 30 6.52 11.71 -2.20
C PRO A 30 6.28 12.60 -0.98
N GLY A 31 5.57 12.07 0.01
CA GLY A 31 5.28 12.77 1.26
C GLY A 31 4.22 13.87 1.15
N GLN A 32 3.56 14.00 -0.01
CA GLN A 32 2.45 14.92 -0.20
C GLN A 32 1.29 14.57 0.75
N GLU A 33 0.64 15.58 1.31
CA GLU A 33 -0.61 15.39 2.06
C GLU A 33 -1.79 15.30 1.09
N LEU A 34 -2.61 14.27 1.27
CA LEU A 34 -3.85 14.02 0.54
C LEU A 34 -4.96 13.76 1.54
N THR A 35 -6.18 14.11 1.17
CA THR A 35 -7.37 13.83 1.98
C THR A 35 -7.88 12.41 1.71
N PRO A 36 -8.44 11.71 2.71
CA PRO A 36 -9.08 10.40 2.51
C PRO A 36 -10.11 10.38 1.38
N ILE A 37 -10.87 11.46 1.17
CA ILE A 37 -11.81 11.56 0.04
C ILE A 37 -11.12 11.59 -1.33
N GLU A 38 -9.95 12.23 -1.46
CA GLU A 38 -9.17 12.27 -2.71
C GLU A 38 -8.64 10.88 -3.10
N VAL A 39 -8.35 10.04 -2.11
CA VAL A 39 -7.75 8.71 -2.30
C VAL A 39 -8.75 7.57 -2.05
N LYS A 40 -10.06 7.86 -2.15
CA LYS A 40 -11.11 6.87 -1.86
C LYS A 40 -11.17 5.72 -2.88
N ASP A 41 -10.83 6.02 -4.14
CA ASP A 41 -10.89 5.10 -5.27
C ASP A 41 -9.49 4.62 -5.65
N GLU A 42 -9.40 3.44 -6.27
CA GLU A 42 -8.13 2.85 -6.69
C GLU A 42 -7.38 3.79 -7.67
N PRO A 43 -6.08 4.08 -7.45
CA PRO A 43 -5.31 4.92 -8.34
C PRO A 43 -4.83 4.16 -9.57
N ALA A 44 -4.48 4.90 -10.63
CA ALA A 44 -3.61 4.36 -11.66
C ALA A 44 -2.18 4.26 -11.11
N ALA A 45 -1.55 3.10 -11.28
CA ALA A 45 -0.20 2.83 -10.80
C ALA A 45 0.70 2.43 -11.98
N ARG A 46 1.83 3.12 -12.16
CA ARG A 46 2.79 2.88 -13.25
C ARG A 46 4.22 2.92 -12.73
N TRP A 47 5.07 2.02 -13.21
CA TRP A 47 6.50 1.99 -12.93
C TRP A 47 7.27 1.51 -14.17
N GLU A 48 8.58 1.72 -14.17
CA GLU A 48 9.45 1.14 -15.19
C GLU A 48 9.54 -0.37 -14.98
N ALA A 49 9.03 -1.14 -15.95
CA ALA A 49 8.88 -2.59 -15.85
C ALA A 49 9.36 -3.28 -17.13
N ASN A 50 9.92 -4.48 -16.96
CA ASN A 50 10.09 -5.40 -18.08
C ASN A 50 8.73 -6.08 -18.37
N PRO A 51 8.16 -5.93 -19.58
CA PRO A 51 6.83 -6.45 -19.90
C PRO A 51 6.73 -7.98 -19.85
N ALA A 52 7.85 -8.70 -19.86
CA ALA A 52 7.88 -10.17 -19.77
C ALA A 52 8.05 -10.69 -18.32
N LYS A 53 8.19 -9.80 -17.33
CA LYS A 53 8.38 -10.17 -15.92
C LYS A 53 7.13 -9.95 -15.08
N TYR A 54 7.10 -10.63 -13.94
CA TYR A 54 6.06 -10.49 -12.93
C TYR A 54 6.47 -9.55 -11.82
N TYR A 55 5.51 -8.82 -11.28
CA TYR A 55 5.72 -7.86 -10.21
C TYR A 55 4.66 -8.01 -9.11
N THR A 56 5.04 -7.63 -7.90
CA THR A 56 4.11 -7.47 -6.77
C THR A 56 4.04 -6.02 -6.38
N LEU A 57 2.82 -5.48 -6.29
CA LEU A 57 2.51 -4.15 -5.78
C LEU A 57 1.92 -4.25 -4.37
N VAL A 58 2.44 -3.46 -3.45
CA VAL A 58 1.95 -3.34 -2.07
C VAL A 58 1.64 -1.88 -1.77
N MET A 59 0.49 -1.63 -1.15
CA MET A 59 0.17 -0.39 -0.42
C MET A 59 -0.12 -0.74 1.04
N PHE A 60 0.56 -0.11 1.99
CA PHE A 60 0.34 -0.35 3.42
C PHE A 60 0.50 0.90 4.28
N ASP A 61 -0.09 0.85 5.47
CA ASP A 61 -0.05 1.88 6.52
C ASP A 61 0.69 1.33 7.76
N PRO A 62 1.89 1.83 8.06
CA PRO A 62 2.71 1.41 9.20
C PRO A 62 2.35 2.16 10.49
N ASP A 63 1.41 3.12 10.43
CA ASP A 63 1.10 4.06 11.50
C ASP A 63 -0.22 3.70 12.20
N ALA A 64 -0.78 2.51 12.00
CA ALA A 64 -2.08 2.16 12.59
C ALA A 64 -1.96 1.63 14.04
N PRO A 65 -2.82 2.06 14.99
CA PRO A 65 -3.86 3.08 14.84
C PRO A 65 -3.34 4.52 14.88
N SER A 66 -2.17 4.78 15.46
CA SER A 66 -1.44 6.05 15.30
C SER A 66 0.07 5.80 15.23
N ARG A 67 0.81 6.77 14.68
CA ARG A 67 2.27 6.68 14.56
C ARG A 67 2.98 6.58 15.91
N GLU A 68 2.40 7.19 16.95
CA GLU A 68 2.93 7.17 18.32
C GLU A 68 2.75 5.80 19.00
N ASP A 69 1.72 5.03 18.63
CA ASP A 69 1.41 3.72 19.19
C ASP A 69 0.89 2.74 18.11
N PRO A 70 1.76 2.28 17.17
CA PRO A 70 1.35 1.57 15.96
C PRO A 70 1.06 0.07 16.21
N LYS A 71 0.21 -0.25 17.18
CA LYS A 71 -0.10 -1.63 17.61
C LYS A 71 -0.79 -2.50 16.55
N LEU A 72 -1.42 -1.89 15.56
CA LEU A 72 -2.14 -2.58 14.48
C LEU A 72 -1.37 -2.56 13.15
N ALA A 73 -0.17 -1.96 13.14
CA ALA A 73 0.68 -1.91 11.98
C ALA A 73 1.26 -3.29 11.63
N ASP A 74 1.56 -3.57 10.36
CA ASP A 74 1.15 -2.79 9.19
C ASP A 74 -0.33 -3.09 8.85
N VAL A 75 -1.05 -2.11 8.31
CA VAL A 75 -2.35 -2.33 7.68
C VAL A 75 -2.17 -2.44 6.18
N LYS A 76 -2.52 -3.60 5.62
CA LYS A 76 -2.47 -3.85 4.17
C LYS A 76 -3.65 -3.19 3.47
N HIS A 77 -3.39 -2.12 2.71
CA HIS A 77 -4.40 -1.35 1.98
C HIS A 77 -4.63 -1.87 0.55
N TRP A 78 -3.57 -2.35 -0.12
CA TRP A 78 -3.66 -2.93 -1.46
C TRP A 78 -2.53 -3.93 -1.64
N LEU A 79 -2.82 -5.11 -2.20
CA LEU A 79 -1.80 -6.12 -2.48
C LEU A 79 -2.18 -6.90 -3.73
N VAL A 80 -1.36 -6.77 -4.76
CA VAL A 80 -1.56 -7.45 -6.04
C VAL A 80 -0.24 -8.11 -6.44
N GLY A 81 -0.27 -9.42 -6.59
CA GLY A 81 0.89 -10.20 -7.04
C GLY A 81 0.78 -10.57 -8.51
N ASN A 82 1.83 -11.15 -9.09
CA ASN A 82 1.82 -11.67 -10.46
C ASN A 82 1.39 -10.66 -11.55
N ILE A 83 1.64 -9.38 -11.33
CA ILE A 83 1.37 -8.32 -12.32
C ILE A 83 2.34 -8.50 -13.48
N LEU A 84 1.85 -8.68 -14.70
CA LEU A 84 2.70 -8.77 -15.89
C LEU A 84 3.10 -7.36 -16.33
N GLY A 85 4.40 -7.08 -16.33
CA GLY A 85 4.91 -5.74 -16.62
C GLY A 85 4.41 -4.70 -15.61
N CYS A 86 3.65 -3.71 -16.07
CA CYS A 86 3.03 -2.69 -15.20
C CYS A 86 1.50 -2.67 -15.30
N GLU A 87 0.90 -3.69 -15.92
CA GLU A 87 -0.56 -3.76 -16.12
C GLU A 87 -1.22 -4.41 -14.89
N VAL A 88 -1.51 -3.61 -13.86
CA VAL A 88 -2.03 -4.08 -12.56
C VAL A 88 -3.25 -5.01 -12.69
N SER A 89 -4.11 -4.77 -13.69
CA SER A 89 -5.30 -5.59 -13.99
C SER A 89 -5.00 -7.05 -14.36
N THR A 90 -3.75 -7.36 -14.73
CA THR A 90 -3.30 -8.73 -15.02
C THR A 90 -2.91 -9.53 -13.78
N GLY A 91 -2.76 -8.85 -12.63
CA GLY A 91 -2.28 -9.44 -11.40
C GLY A 91 -3.35 -10.17 -10.58
N ASP A 92 -2.88 -11.02 -9.69
CA ASP A 92 -3.69 -11.71 -8.70
C ASP A 92 -3.94 -10.78 -7.51
N VAL A 93 -5.17 -10.28 -7.38
CA VAL A 93 -5.57 -9.40 -6.28
C VAL A 93 -5.66 -10.21 -4.98
N ILE A 94 -4.73 -9.96 -4.05
CA ILE A 94 -4.68 -10.61 -2.74
C ILE A 94 -5.39 -9.75 -1.70
N ALA A 95 -5.25 -8.43 -1.78
CA ALA A 95 -6.07 -7.50 -1.04
C ALA A 95 -6.54 -6.42 -1.99
N GLU A 96 -7.86 -6.31 -2.16
CA GLU A 96 -8.47 -5.25 -2.97
C GLU A 96 -8.12 -3.88 -2.41
N TYR A 97 -8.10 -2.86 -3.27
CA TYR A 97 -7.79 -1.50 -2.84
C TYR A 97 -8.77 -1.02 -1.76
N PHE A 98 -8.21 -0.56 -0.65
CA PHE A 98 -8.95 0.10 0.42
C PHE A 98 -8.30 1.44 0.71
N GLY A 99 -9.01 2.54 0.44
CA GLY A 99 -8.47 3.90 0.59
C GLY A 99 -8.10 4.27 2.03
N SER A 100 -7.47 5.43 2.19
CA SER A 100 -7.00 5.92 3.49
C SER A 100 -8.11 6.08 4.51
N GLY A 101 -7.79 5.77 5.75
CA GLY A 101 -8.76 5.66 6.84
C GLY A 101 -8.28 5.97 8.24
N PRO A 102 -7.38 6.95 8.41
CA PRO A 102 -6.79 7.22 9.71
C PRO A 102 -7.90 7.64 10.70
N PRO A 103 -7.92 7.09 11.92
CA PRO A 103 -8.91 7.49 12.92
C PRO A 103 -8.80 8.98 13.29
N LYS A 104 -9.89 9.56 13.79
CA LYS A 104 -9.88 10.96 14.23
C LYS A 104 -8.90 11.17 15.38
N GLY A 105 -8.02 12.17 15.24
CA GLY A 105 -7.06 12.55 16.27
C GLY A 105 -5.75 11.74 16.30
N THR A 106 -5.52 10.85 15.33
CA THR A 106 -4.26 10.06 15.24
C THR A 106 -3.18 10.72 14.38
N GLY A 107 -3.46 11.92 13.85
CA GLY A 107 -2.54 12.68 13.02
C GLY A 107 -2.37 12.10 11.62
N LEU A 108 -1.21 12.39 11.02
CA LEU A 108 -0.88 11.95 9.66
C LEU A 108 -0.32 10.53 9.66
N HIS A 109 -0.98 9.65 8.92
CA HIS A 109 -0.52 8.30 8.60
C HIS A 109 0.20 8.29 7.25
N ARG A 110 1.23 7.45 7.12
CA ARG A 110 2.01 7.26 5.90
C ARG A 110 1.44 6.10 5.08
N TYR A 111 0.99 6.36 3.87
CA TYR A 111 0.52 5.33 2.95
C TYR A 111 1.61 5.02 1.93
N ILE A 112 2.27 3.87 2.07
CA ILE A 112 3.50 3.55 1.34
C ILE A 112 3.19 2.56 0.24
N PHE A 113 3.60 2.90 -0.99
CA PHE A 113 3.55 2.03 -2.16
C PHE A 113 4.93 1.47 -2.45
N LEU A 114 5.01 0.15 -2.67
CA LEU A 114 6.24 -0.54 -3.05
C LEU A 114 5.96 -1.53 -4.18
N VAL A 115 6.91 -1.63 -5.10
CA VAL A 115 6.92 -2.61 -6.17
C VAL A 115 8.13 -3.52 -6.01
N PHE A 116 7.89 -4.82 -6.12
CA PHE A 116 8.93 -5.84 -6.11
C PHE A 116 8.91 -6.59 -7.44
N GLU A 117 10.09 -6.83 -8.02
CA GLU A 117 10.22 -7.74 -9.16
C GLU A 117 10.22 -9.19 -8.66
N GLN A 118 9.43 -10.05 -9.28
CA GLN A 118 9.41 -11.47 -8.99
C GLN A 118 10.37 -12.23 -9.91
N LYS A 119 11.01 -13.27 -9.40
CA LYS A 119 11.85 -14.19 -10.19
C LYS A 119 11.01 -15.01 -11.18
N GLU A 120 9.79 -15.35 -10.78
CA GLU A 120 8.84 -16.16 -11.54
C GLU A 120 7.40 -15.85 -11.07
N LYS A 121 6.41 -16.49 -11.70
CA LYS A 121 5.03 -16.42 -11.23
C LYS A 121 4.90 -17.16 -9.90
N LEU A 122 4.32 -16.50 -8.89
CA LEU A 122 4.22 -17.03 -7.52
C LEU A 122 2.82 -17.59 -7.24
N ALA A 123 2.74 -18.56 -6.33
CA ALA A 123 1.48 -19.05 -5.79
C ALA A 123 1.26 -18.42 -4.40
N PHE A 124 0.33 -17.47 -4.30
CA PHE A 124 0.01 -16.81 -3.03
C PHE A 124 -1.07 -17.58 -2.27
N ASP A 125 -0.72 -18.08 -1.09
CA ASP A 125 -1.63 -18.75 -0.14
C ASP A 125 -2.24 -17.76 0.89
N GLU A 126 -1.95 -16.46 0.73
CA GLU A 126 -2.50 -15.42 1.59
C GLU A 126 -4.03 -15.37 1.52
N PRO A 127 -4.71 -15.15 2.66
CA PRO A 127 -6.15 -14.93 2.66
C PRO A 127 -6.49 -13.67 1.87
N ARG A 128 -7.60 -13.73 1.14
CA ARG A 128 -8.07 -12.62 0.32
C ARG A 128 -8.79 -11.59 1.17
N SER A 129 -8.42 -10.32 1.01
CA SER A 129 -9.09 -9.19 1.67
C SER A 129 -9.97 -8.45 0.68
N LEU A 130 -11.28 -8.46 0.91
CA LEU A 130 -12.25 -7.73 0.12
C LEU A 130 -12.18 -6.22 0.38
N LYS A 131 -12.70 -5.45 -0.57
CA LYS A 131 -12.90 -4.00 -0.48
C LYS A 131 -13.85 -3.72 0.68
N LEU A 132 -13.54 -2.68 1.46
CA LEU A 132 -14.27 -2.29 2.67
C LEU A 132 -14.35 -3.38 3.76
N SER A 133 -13.57 -4.48 3.71
CA SER A 133 -13.42 -5.40 4.85
C SER A 133 -12.10 -5.16 5.59
N ARG A 134 -12.15 -5.18 6.92
CA ARG A 134 -10.97 -5.18 7.79
C ARG A 134 -10.32 -6.56 7.93
N ALA A 135 -10.99 -7.62 7.49
CA ALA A 135 -10.47 -8.97 7.63
C ALA A 135 -9.15 -9.15 6.87
N ASN A 136 -8.19 -9.78 7.55
CA ASN A 136 -6.86 -10.10 7.02
C ASN A 136 -6.02 -8.89 6.56
N ARG A 137 -6.33 -7.67 7.07
CA ARG A 137 -5.57 -6.45 6.76
C ARG A 137 -4.68 -5.96 7.90
N LEU A 138 -5.12 -6.11 9.15
CA LEU A 138 -4.45 -5.58 10.33
C LEU A 138 -3.29 -6.47 10.78
N SER A 139 -2.29 -5.89 11.45
CA SER A 139 -1.13 -6.60 11.99
C SER A 139 -0.41 -7.46 10.96
N TRP A 140 -0.47 -7.01 9.70
CA TRP A 140 0.25 -7.59 8.58
C TRP A 140 1.70 -7.11 8.62
N SER A 141 2.63 -7.80 7.95
CA SER A 141 4.02 -7.38 7.90
C SER A 141 4.54 -7.49 6.48
N VAL A 142 4.89 -6.34 5.90
CA VAL A 142 5.50 -6.29 4.57
C VAL A 142 6.80 -7.08 4.53
N LYS A 143 7.60 -7.01 5.60
CA LYS A 143 8.87 -7.74 5.71
C LYS A 143 8.68 -9.25 5.68
N LYS A 144 7.77 -9.79 6.50
CA LYS A 144 7.48 -11.23 6.51
C LYS A 144 6.94 -11.72 5.17
N PHE A 145 6.12 -10.91 4.51
CA PHE A 145 5.58 -11.24 3.18
C PHE A 145 6.70 -11.27 2.12
N VAL A 146 7.57 -10.26 2.09
CA VAL A 146 8.72 -10.19 1.18
C VAL A 146 9.66 -11.38 1.39
N GLU A 147 9.94 -11.74 2.65
CA GLU A 147 10.77 -12.90 3.00
C GLU A 147 10.11 -14.22 2.57
N LYS A 148 8.83 -14.42 2.89
CA LYS A 148 8.06 -15.63 2.55
C LYS A 148 8.08 -15.94 1.05
N TYR A 149 7.98 -14.91 0.22
CA TYR A 149 7.90 -15.05 -1.23
C TYR A 149 9.22 -14.75 -1.96
N GLY A 150 10.31 -14.50 -1.23
CA GLY A 150 11.64 -14.26 -1.79
C GLY A 150 11.69 -13.06 -2.76
N LEU A 151 10.91 -12.01 -2.48
CA LEU A 151 10.74 -10.83 -3.36
C LEU A 151 11.97 -9.91 -3.41
N GLY A 152 12.91 -10.05 -2.47
CA GLY A 152 14.12 -9.24 -2.41
C GLY A 152 13.83 -7.79 -2.03
N VAL A 153 14.47 -6.84 -2.73
CA VAL A 153 14.34 -5.41 -2.45
C VAL A 153 13.29 -4.76 -3.37
N ALA A 154 12.60 -3.74 -2.86
CA ALA A 154 11.68 -2.96 -3.66
C ALA A 154 12.44 -2.20 -4.76
N ILE A 155 11.95 -2.30 -6.00
CA ILE A 155 12.54 -1.63 -7.18
C ILE A 155 11.98 -0.23 -7.39
N ALA A 156 10.74 0.01 -6.96
CA ALA A 156 10.09 1.30 -7.05
C ALA A 156 9.26 1.57 -5.79
N GLY A 157 9.13 2.83 -5.41
CA GLY A 157 8.25 3.23 -4.31
C GLY A 157 7.86 4.69 -4.32
N ASN A 158 6.77 4.98 -3.62
CA ASN A 158 6.23 6.32 -3.42
C ASN A 158 5.35 6.28 -2.17
N TYR A 159 4.98 7.43 -1.62
CA TYR A 159 4.10 7.49 -0.46
C TYR A 159 3.41 8.85 -0.38
N PHE A 160 2.27 8.88 0.28
CA PHE A 160 1.62 10.11 0.69
C PHE A 160 1.28 10.05 2.18
N LYS A 161 0.83 11.17 2.73
CA LYS A 161 0.31 11.26 4.09
C LYS A 161 -1.16 11.63 4.05
N ALA A 162 -1.96 11.03 4.93
CA ALA A 162 -3.34 11.44 5.12
C ALA A 162 -3.70 11.39 6.60
N GLN A 163 -4.58 12.30 7.00
CA GLN A 163 -5.19 12.36 8.32
C GLN A 163 -6.70 12.32 8.18
N TRP A 164 -7.41 12.22 9.31
CA TRP A 164 -8.86 12.10 9.31
C TRP A 164 -9.54 13.27 8.57
N ASP A 165 -10.56 12.94 7.79
CA ASP A 165 -11.56 13.87 7.27
C ASP A 165 -12.98 13.28 7.51
N PRO A 166 -14.06 14.04 7.26
CA PRO A 166 -15.42 13.52 7.44
C PRO A 166 -15.77 12.31 6.56
N TYR A 167 -15.08 12.10 5.43
CA TYR A 167 -15.31 10.93 4.58
C TYR A 167 -14.90 9.63 5.27
N VAL A 168 -13.91 9.65 6.16
CA VAL A 168 -13.53 8.46 6.95
C VAL A 168 -14.71 7.93 7.76
N ASP A 169 -15.50 8.82 8.37
CA ASP A 169 -16.67 8.44 9.16
C ASP A 169 -17.77 7.83 8.27
N GLU A 170 -18.05 8.45 7.13
CA GLU A 170 -19.01 7.93 6.14
C GLU A 170 -18.59 6.55 5.62
N ARG A 171 -17.32 6.41 5.23
CA ARG A 171 -16.74 5.16 4.77
C ARG A 171 -16.87 4.06 5.82
N ASN A 172 -16.58 4.36 7.08
CA ASN A 172 -16.60 3.39 8.18
C ASN A 172 -18.00 2.81 8.46
N LYS A 173 -19.08 3.51 8.09
CA LYS A 173 -20.46 2.96 8.18
C LYS A 173 -20.69 1.73 7.30
N HIS A 174 -19.89 1.59 6.24
CA HIS A 174 -19.97 0.50 5.28
C HIS A 174 -18.86 -0.54 5.43
N VAL A 175 -17.94 -0.35 6.38
CA VAL A 175 -16.81 -1.25 6.59
C VAL A 175 -17.24 -2.47 7.41
N THR A 176 -16.88 -3.66 6.94
CA THR A 176 -17.16 -4.94 7.62
C THR A 176 -15.93 -5.49 8.33
N ASN A 177 -16.15 -6.37 9.31
CA ASN A 177 -15.08 -7.07 10.05
C ASN A 177 -14.93 -8.54 9.61
N ASN A 178 -15.66 -8.97 8.57
CA ASN A 178 -15.82 -10.38 8.19
C ASN A 178 -14.78 -10.81 7.16
#